data_AF-A0A7R9KFV7-F1
#
_entry.id   AF-A0A7R9KFV7-F1
#
_cell.length_a   1.000
_cell.length_b   1.000
_cell.length_c   1.000
_cell.angle_alpha   90.00
_cell.angle_beta   90.00
_cell.angle_gamma   90.00
#
_symmetry.space_group_name_H-M   'P 1'
#
loop_
_entity.id
_entity.type
_entity.pdbx_description
1 polymer ?
#
loop_
_entity_poly.entity_id
_entity_poly.type
_entity_poly.pdbx_seq_one_letter_code
_entity_poly.pdbx_strand_id
1 'polypeptide(L)'
;MHQAKKYAKLLVNIEACNSGSMFEKALPKDINVYVTTSANSQKSSYFKNYDNLRHTYLGDYYYGAWLVVIEKQDLTKVTLEQSYKYTVSSQNKSHPQQYGTLAINKLTVFQFLGSMFEKPLPKDINVYVTTLANPQESSYAKDYDNLRHTYLDLALPMLFLCHRLNIVHKISIVIDLALHIDLSLYVAELQRLLTGRQYMDKHIAQYVQSVEHMLTVNTDAILNGKHVVNNAECYHKFVDTFDQQCFNINQNTYGFGNLQVFVNVCEQLREPSDANIVVDHLVQYCNNNVSHNNMHIE
;
A
#
# COMPACT_ATOMS: atom_id res chain seq x y z
N MET A 1 -3.56 -24.41 7.05
CA MET A 1 -4.40 -24.98 5.95
C MET A 1 -3.74 -26.17 5.26
N HIS A 2 -2.46 -26.07 4.87
CA HIS A 2 -1.74 -27.13 4.14
C HIS A 2 -1.67 -28.47 4.91
N GLN A 3 -1.19 -28.45 6.16
CA GLN A 3 -1.10 -29.65 7.02
C GLN A 3 -2.45 -30.35 7.20
N ALA A 4 -3.53 -29.57 7.28
CA ALA A 4 -4.91 -30.06 7.40
C ALA A 4 -5.55 -30.45 6.05
N LYS A 5 -4.78 -30.45 4.95
CA LYS A 5 -5.22 -30.83 3.59
C LYS A 5 -6.51 -30.15 3.13
N LYS A 6 -6.68 -28.86 3.47
CA LYS A 6 -7.93 -28.11 3.20
C LYS A 6 -8.06 -27.56 1.77
N TYR A 7 -7.06 -27.77 0.90
CA TYR A 7 -7.10 -27.33 -0.49
C TYR A 7 -6.26 -28.26 -1.37
N ALA A 8 -6.65 -28.39 -2.65
CA ALA A 8 -5.83 -29.04 -3.67
C ALA A 8 -4.78 -28.07 -4.25
N LYS A 9 -5.21 -26.85 -4.59
CA LYS A 9 -4.38 -25.72 -5.02
C LYS A 9 -5.01 -24.43 -4.51
N LEU A 10 -4.19 -23.46 -4.12
CA LEU A 10 -4.65 -22.16 -3.62
C LEU A 10 -4.03 -21.04 -4.45
N LEU A 11 -4.86 -20.13 -4.96
CA LEU A 11 -4.46 -18.87 -5.59
C LEU A 11 -4.66 -17.74 -4.59
N VAL A 12 -3.65 -16.87 -4.43
CA VAL A 12 -3.75 -15.65 -3.62
C VAL A 12 -3.26 -14.47 -4.46
N ASN A 13 -4.08 -13.43 -4.58
CA ASN A 13 -3.67 -12.17 -5.19
C ASN A 13 -3.70 -11.09 -4.11
N ILE A 14 -2.57 -10.42 -3.88
CA ILE A 14 -2.45 -9.38 -2.85
C ILE A 14 -2.21 -8.03 -3.49
N GLU A 15 -3.14 -7.10 -3.25
CA GLU A 15 -2.99 -5.67 -3.53
C GLU A 15 -2.63 -4.96 -2.23
N ALA A 16 -1.36 -4.57 -2.08
CA ALA A 16 -0.89 -3.77 -0.95
C ALA A 16 0.51 -3.19 -1.23
N CYS A 17 0.83 -2.11 -0.53
CA CYS A 17 2.19 -1.61 -0.40
C CYS A 17 3.11 -2.72 0.12
N ASN A 18 4.30 -2.82 -0.47
CA ASN A 18 5.32 -3.78 -0.07
C ASN A 18 4.82 -5.24 -0.09
N SER A 19 3.75 -5.57 -0.81
CA SER A 19 3.05 -6.87 -0.74
C SER A 19 3.94 -8.09 -0.96
N GLY A 20 5.08 -7.95 -1.64
CA GLY A 20 6.10 -8.99 -1.73
C GLY A 20 6.70 -9.42 -0.39
N SER A 21 6.78 -8.53 0.61
CA SER A 21 7.36 -8.82 1.93
C SER A 21 6.59 -9.89 2.71
N MET A 22 5.31 -10.09 2.39
CA MET A 22 4.46 -11.11 2.99
C MET A 22 4.87 -12.54 2.60
N PHE A 23 5.64 -12.70 1.51
CA PHE A 23 5.96 -14.02 0.94
C PHE A 23 7.45 -14.22 0.67
N GLU A 24 8.22 -13.15 0.53
CA GLU A 24 9.67 -13.20 0.35
C GLU A 24 10.30 -13.99 1.50
N LYS A 25 10.97 -15.10 1.17
CA LYS A 25 11.60 -16.06 2.10
C LYS A 25 10.66 -16.76 3.10
N ALA A 26 9.38 -16.35 3.19
CA ALA A 26 8.39 -16.93 4.10
C ALA A 26 7.57 -18.06 3.46
N LEU A 27 7.26 -17.99 2.15
CA LEU A 27 6.35 -18.94 1.50
C LEU A 27 7.10 -20.15 0.90
N PRO A 28 6.84 -21.39 1.35
CA PRO A 28 7.40 -22.59 0.74
C PRO A 28 6.93 -22.80 -0.70
N LYS A 29 7.76 -23.44 -1.52
CA LYS A 29 7.50 -23.64 -2.96
C LYS A 29 6.73 -24.92 -3.27
N ASP A 30 6.52 -25.79 -2.30
CA ASP A 30 6.04 -27.16 -2.43
C ASP A 30 4.68 -27.41 -1.74
N ILE A 31 3.97 -26.36 -1.34
CA ILE A 31 2.70 -26.46 -0.60
C ILE A 31 1.44 -26.22 -1.45
N ASN A 32 1.55 -26.22 -2.77
CA ASN A 32 0.44 -25.98 -3.72
C ASN A 32 -0.28 -24.64 -3.53
N VAL A 33 0.46 -23.61 -3.10
CA VAL A 33 -0.02 -22.22 -3.04
C VAL A 33 0.72 -21.42 -4.10
N TYR A 34 0.00 -20.65 -4.89
CA TYR A 34 0.57 -19.71 -5.84
C TYR A 34 0.05 -18.32 -5.54
N VAL A 35 0.98 -17.37 -5.43
CA VAL A 35 0.68 -16.01 -5.02
C VAL A 35 1.15 -15.03 -6.07
N THR A 36 0.35 -14.00 -6.34
CA THR A 36 0.79 -12.80 -7.04
C THR A 36 0.65 -11.57 -6.15
N THR A 37 1.59 -10.64 -6.26
CA THR A 37 1.62 -9.41 -5.45
C THR A 37 1.65 -8.19 -6.35
N SER A 38 0.99 -7.11 -5.94
CA SER A 38 0.96 -5.87 -6.70
C SER A 38 2.26 -5.08 -6.67
N ALA A 39 3.11 -5.34 -5.69
CA ALA A 39 4.42 -4.74 -5.52
C ALA A 39 5.46 -5.75 -5.03
N ASN A 40 6.74 -5.39 -5.17
CA ASN A 40 7.81 -6.11 -4.48
C ASN A 40 7.89 -5.74 -3.00
N SER A 41 8.79 -6.35 -2.24
CA SER A 41 8.94 -6.11 -0.79
C SER A 41 9.38 -4.69 -0.41
N GLN A 42 9.78 -3.86 -1.37
CA GLN A 42 10.42 -2.57 -1.13
C GLN A 42 9.70 -1.36 -1.75
N LYS A 43 8.63 -1.59 -2.50
CA LYS A 43 7.92 -0.58 -3.28
C LYS A 43 6.44 -0.53 -2.88
N SER A 44 5.88 0.67 -2.99
CA SER A 44 4.44 0.90 -2.86
C SER A 44 3.68 0.34 -4.07
N SER A 45 2.41 0.00 -3.84
CA SER A 45 1.37 -0.08 -4.87
C SER A 45 0.98 1.32 -5.34
N TYR A 46 0.10 1.38 -6.35
CA TYR A 46 -0.32 2.64 -6.96
C TYR A 46 -1.81 2.63 -7.31
N PHE A 47 -2.47 3.74 -7.02
CA PHE A 47 -3.86 4.02 -7.42
C PHE A 47 -3.99 4.48 -8.87
N LYS A 48 -5.15 4.23 -9.47
CA LYS A 48 -5.54 4.59 -10.83
C LYS A 48 -6.99 5.10 -10.87
N ASN A 49 -7.36 5.78 -11.95
CA ASN A 49 -8.73 6.25 -12.24
C ASN A 49 -9.21 7.27 -11.21
N TYR A 50 -8.61 8.45 -11.21
CA TYR A 50 -9.09 9.56 -10.39
C TYR A 50 -10.44 10.07 -10.92
N ASP A 51 -11.42 10.16 -10.04
CA ASP A 51 -12.75 10.66 -10.33
C ASP A 51 -12.87 12.11 -9.83
N ASN A 52 -13.00 13.04 -10.78
CA ASN A 52 -13.08 14.47 -10.50
C ASN A 52 -14.39 14.87 -9.79
N LEU A 53 -15.45 14.08 -9.87
CA LEU A 53 -16.72 14.39 -9.20
C LEU A 53 -16.67 13.96 -7.73
N ARG A 54 -16.05 12.82 -7.46
CA ARG A 54 -15.92 12.21 -6.13
C ARG A 54 -14.66 12.64 -5.40
N HIS A 55 -13.73 13.27 -6.11
CA HIS A 55 -12.41 13.68 -5.63
C HIS A 55 -11.65 12.53 -4.95
N THR A 56 -11.64 11.36 -5.61
CA THR A 56 -10.98 10.15 -5.10
C THR A 56 -10.53 9.24 -6.24
N TYR A 57 -9.66 8.27 -5.95
CA TYR A 57 -9.30 7.20 -6.87
C TYR A 57 -10.31 6.05 -6.77
N LEU A 58 -10.67 5.47 -7.92
CA LEU A 58 -11.67 4.40 -8.00
C LEU A 58 -11.07 2.99 -8.09
N GLY A 59 -9.74 2.87 -8.14
CA GLY A 59 -9.10 1.56 -8.08
C GLY A 59 -7.59 1.62 -8.13
N ASP A 60 -6.99 0.44 -8.25
CA ASP A 60 -5.55 0.23 -8.24
C ASP A 60 -5.04 -0.16 -9.62
N TYR A 61 -3.76 0.13 -9.92
CA TYR A 61 -3.16 -0.24 -11.19
C TYR A 61 -3.12 -1.76 -11.39
N TYR A 62 -2.59 -2.50 -10.40
CA TYR A 62 -2.38 -3.94 -10.53
C TYR A 62 -3.71 -4.69 -10.45
N TYR A 63 -4.49 -4.49 -9.39
CA TYR A 63 -5.80 -5.13 -9.28
C TYR A 63 -6.74 -4.74 -10.43
N GLY A 64 -6.78 -3.45 -10.82
CA GLY A 64 -7.59 -3.01 -11.95
C GLY A 64 -7.23 -3.68 -13.28
N ALA A 65 -5.94 -3.91 -13.54
CA ALA A 65 -5.54 -4.65 -14.74
C ALA A 65 -5.83 -6.15 -14.66
N TRP A 66 -5.75 -6.76 -13.48
CA TRP A 66 -6.19 -8.13 -13.26
C TRP A 66 -7.71 -8.28 -13.47
N LEU A 67 -8.52 -7.31 -13.00
CA LEU A 67 -9.96 -7.27 -13.23
C LEU A 67 -10.31 -7.21 -14.73
N VAL A 68 -9.55 -6.46 -15.52
CA VAL A 68 -9.75 -6.43 -16.98
C VAL A 68 -9.54 -7.80 -17.63
N VAL A 69 -8.59 -8.60 -17.13
CA VAL A 69 -8.40 -9.97 -17.61
C VAL A 69 -9.63 -10.82 -17.31
N ILE A 70 -10.13 -10.78 -16.08
CA ILE A 70 -11.24 -11.64 -15.68
C ILE A 70 -12.56 -11.30 -16.39
N GLU A 71 -12.76 -10.03 -16.75
CA GLU A 71 -13.99 -9.56 -17.43
C GLU A 71 -13.98 -9.78 -18.94
N LYS A 72 -12.80 -9.68 -19.59
CA LYS A 72 -12.71 -9.61 -21.06
C LYS A 72 -12.12 -10.85 -21.72
N GLN A 73 -11.39 -11.69 -20.98
CA GLN A 73 -10.75 -12.88 -21.54
C GLN A 73 -11.60 -14.13 -21.30
N ASP A 74 -11.43 -15.12 -22.17
CA ASP A 74 -12.01 -16.45 -21.96
C ASP A 74 -11.23 -17.18 -20.86
N LEU A 75 -11.80 -17.23 -19.65
CA LEU A 75 -11.15 -17.81 -18.46
C LEU A 75 -10.83 -19.29 -18.61
N THR A 76 -11.54 -19.99 -19.51
CA THR A 76 -11.26 -21.41 -19.80
C THR A 76 -9.96 -21.59 -20.60
N LYS A 77 -9.44 -20.51 -21.21
CA LYS A 77 -8.24 -20.51 -22.05
C LYS A 77 -7.08 -19.73 -21.44
N VAL A 78 -7.34 -18.59 -20.78
CA VAL A 78 -6.28 -17.76 -20.21
C VAL A 78 -5.67 -18.42 -18.98
N THR A 79 -4.34 -18.56 -18.97
CA THR A 79 -3.60 -19.09 -17.81
C THR A 79 -3.33 -18.02 -16.77
N LEU A 80 -3.06 -18.43 -15.54
CA LEU A 80 -2.60 -17.52 -14.48
C LEU A 80 -1.29 -16.80 -14.86
N GLU A 81 -0.39 -17.45 -15.59
CA GLU A 81 0.84 -16.84 -16.10
C GLU A 81 0.53 -15.75 -17.14
N GLN A 82 -0.38 -16.02 -18.08
CA GLN A 82 -0.80 -15.03 -19.07
C GLN A 82 -1.51 -13.84 -18.42
N SER A 83 -2.39 -14.11 -17.44
CA SER A 83 -3.05 -13.08 -16.63
C SER A 83 -2.02 -12.20 -15.92
N TYR A 84 -1.05 -12.80 -15.23
CA TYR A 84 0.04 -12.08 -14.57
C TYR A 84 0.84 -11.21 -15.55
N LYS A 85 1.30 -11.78 -16.68
CA LYS A 85 2.06 -11.03 -17.70
C LYS A 85 1.29 -9.83 -18.23
N TYR A 86 -0.02 -9.99 -18.48
CA TYR A 86 -0.89 -8.88 -18.88
C TYR A 86 -0.92 -7.79 -17.80
N THR A 87 -1.20 -8.17 -16.56
CA THR A 87 -1.27 -7.24 -15.43
C THR A 87 0.04 -6.46 -15.24
N VAL A 88 1.20 -7.13 -15.28
CA VAL A 88 2.52 -6.45 -15.17
C VAL A 88 2.81 -5.54 -16.36
N SER A 89 2.41 -5.92 -17.57
CA SER A 89 2.62 -5.08 -18.77
C SER A 89 1.89 -3.74 -18.70
N SER A 90 0.81 -3.67 -17.93
CA SER A 90 0.02 -2.44 -17.72
C SER A 90 0.65 -1.47 -16.70
N GLN A 91 1.49 -1.97 -15.80
CA GLN A 91 2.18 -1.18 -14.76
C GLN A 91 3.36 -1.96 -14.19
N ASN A 92 4.59 -1.53 -14.53
CA ASN A 92 5.82 -2.18 -14.02
C ASN A 92 6.48 -1.38 -12.87
N LYS A 93 5.95 -0.21 -12.48
CA LYS A 93 6.61 0.66 -11.49
C LYS A 93 6.76 0.00 -10.12
N SER A 94 5.73 -0.68 -9.62
CA SER A 94 5.71 -1.36 -8.32
C SER A 94 6.47 -2.69 -8.30
N HIS A 95 6.85 -3.21 -9.47
CA HIS A 95 7.50 -4.52 -9.66
C HIS A 95 6.66 -5.66 -9.04
N PRO A 96 5.47 -5.95 -9.58
CA PRO A 96 4.70 -7.13 -9.16
C PRO A 96 5.55 -8.40 -9.16
N GLN A 97 5.24 -9.35 -8.27
CA GLN A 97 6.00 -10.59 -8.11
C GLN A 97 5.10 -11.82 -8.01
N GLN A 98 5.69 -12.99 -8.26
CA GLN A 98 5.06 -14.31 -8.11
C GLN A 98 5.81 -15.13 -7.05
N TYR A 99 5.07 -15.84 -6.20
CA TYR A 99 5.62 -16.67 -5.13
C TYR A 99 4.97 -18.06 -5.07
N GLY A 100 5.60 -18.97 -4.32
CA GLY A 100 5.09 -20.30 -4.03
C GLY A 100 5.32 -21.31 -5.15
N THR A 101 4.37 -22.22 -5.35
CA THR A 101 4.42 -23.29 -6.36
C THR A 101 4.14 -22.74 -7.76
N LEU A 102 5.17 -22.20 -8.41
CA LEU A 102 5.04 -21.54 -9.71
C LEU A 102 4.42 -22.41 -10.80
N ALA A 103 4.57 -23.74 -10.76
CA ALA A 103 3.96 -24.64 -11.75
C ALA A 103 2.43 -24.52 -11.82
N ILE A 104 1.78 -24.01 -10.77
CA ILE A 104 0.34 -23.71 -10.75
C ILE A 104 -0.02 -22.61 -11.76
N ASN A 105 0.92 -21.72 -12.13
CA ASN A 105 0.63 -20.61 -13.04
C ASN A 105 0.27 -21.06 -14.47
N LYS A 106 0.48 -22.34 -14.81
CA LYS A 106 0.09 -22.96 -16.07
C LYS A 106 -1.40 -23.31 -16.13
N LEU A 107 -2.07 -23.33 -15.00
CA LEU A 107 -3.50 -23.60 -14.91
C LEU A 107 -4.31 -22.39 -15.35
N THR A 108 -5.53 -22.64 -15.81
CA THR A 108 -6.43 -21.61 -16.29
C THR A 108 -7.07 -20.84 -15.14
N VAL A 109 -7.37 -19.56 -15.36
CA VAL A 109 -8.04 -18.71 -14.36
C VAL A 109 -9.38 -19.32 -13.94
N PHE A 110 -10.09 -19.97 -14.87
CA PHE A 110 -11.35 -20.66 -14.62
C PHE A 110 -11.26 -21.73 -13.53
N GLN A 111 -10.12 -22.40 -13.35
CA GLN A 111 -9.98 -23.43 -12.31
C GLN A 111 -10.02 -22.86 -10.88
N PHE A 112 -9.86 -21.54 -10.72
CA PHE A 112 -9.87 -20.86 -9.42
C PHE A 112 -11.11 -20.00 -9.23
N LEU A 113 -11.58 -19.31 -10.28
CA LEU A 113 -12.74 -18.42 -10.19
C LEU A 113 -14.06 -19.06 -10.66
N GLY A 114 -13.98 -20.22 -11.31
CA GLY A 114 -15.14 -20.93 -11.83
C GLY A 114 -15.94 -20.14 -12.87
N SER A 115 -17.23 -20.46 -12.94
CA SER A 115 -18.19 -19.95 -13.92
C SER A 115 -18.80 -18.59 -13.60
N MET A 116 -18.21 -17.80 -12.68
CA MET A 116 -18.71 -16.45 -12.37
C MET A 116 -18.84 -15.55 -13.62
N PHE A 117 -18.20 -15.92 -14.74
CA PHE A 117 -18.24 -15.23 -16.03
C PHE A 117 -18.62 -16.14 -17.22
N GLU A 118 -19.30 -17.27 -17.01
CA GLU A 118 -19.60 -18.25 -18.09
C GLU A 118 -20.48 -17.69 -19.22
N LYS A 119 -21.17 -16.58 -19.00
CA LYS A 119 -21.77 -15.82 -20.10
C LYS A 119 -20.81 -14.71 -20.49
N PRO A 120 -20.22 -14.74 -21.70
CA PRO A 120 -19.77 -13.49 -22.30
C PRO A 120 -20.96 -12.52 -22.18
N LEU A 121 -20.70 -11.29 -21.73
CA LEU A 121 -21.72 -10.23 -21.76
C LEU A 121 -22.46 -10.36 -23.10
N PRO A 122 -23.80 -10.40 -23.10
CA PRO A 122 -24.56 -10.47 -24.34
C PRO A 122 -24.00 -9.43 -25.30
N LYS A 123 -23.73 -9.83 -26.55
CA LYS A 123 -23.17 -8.94 -27.58
C LYS A 123 -23.99 -7.66 -27.77
N ASP A 124 -25.22 -7.67 -27.25
CA ASP A 124 -26.22 -6.63 -27.35
C ASP A 124 -26.29 -5.70 -26.11
N ILE A 125 -25.52 -5.99 -25.04
CA ILE A 125 -25.27 -4.97 -24.01
C ILE A 125 -24.26 -3.99 -24.59
N ASN A 126 -24.79 -2.95 -25.23
CA ASN A 126 -24.08 -1.69 -25.39
C ASN A 126 -23.87 -1.08 -23.99
N VAL A 127 -22.95 -1.64 -23.21
CA VAL A 127 -22.28 -0.82 -22.21
C VAL A 127 -21.56 0.20 -23.07
N TYR A 128 -21.94 1.48 -22.93
CA TYR A 128 -21.08 2.56 -23.36
C TYR A 128 -19.83 2.58 -22.48
N VAL A 129 -19.06 1.48 -22.46
CA VAL A 129 -17.63 1.58 -22.29
C VAL A 129 -17.21 2.19 -23.61
N THR A 130 -17.08 3.52 -23.61
CA THR A 130 -16.34 4.22 -24.66
C THR A 130 -15.13 3.36 -24.96
N THR A 131 -15.12 2.83 -26.17
CA THR A 131 -14.06 2.01 -26.71
C THR A 131 -12.73 2.62 -26.30
N LEU A 132 -12.04 2.03 -25.32
CA LEU A 132 -10.59 2.23 -25.12
C LEU A 132 -9.84 1.48 -26.24
N ALA A 133 -10.36 1.57 -27.46
CA ALA A 133 -9.70 1.22 -28.70
C ALA A 133 -8.85 2.41 -29.14
N ASN A 134 -7.98 2.86 -28.24
CA ASN A 134 -6.75 3.60 -28.48
C ASN A 134 -6.23 4.04 -27.10
N PRO A 135 -4.99 3.75 -26.69
CA PRO A 135 -4.39 4.34 -25.49
C PRO A 135 -4.20 5.87 -25.61
N GLN A 136 -4.64 6.51 -26.70
CA GLN A 136 -4.30 7.89 -27.06
C GLN A 136 -5.49 8.84 -27.22
N GLU A 137 -6.75 8.39 -27.11
CA GLU A 137 -7.90 9.24 -27.45
C GLU A 137 -9.09 9.07 -26.49
N SER A 138 -8.96 9.59 -25.28
CA SER A 138 -10.07 10.29 -24.65
C SER A 138 -9.65 11.75 -24.41
N SER A 139 -10.18 12.65 -25.24
CA SER A 139 -9.88 14.09 -25.19
C SER A 139 -10.41 14.80 -23.93
N TYR A 140 -11.11 14.09 -23.05
CA TYR A 140 -11.55 14.59 -21.73
C TYR A 140 -10.66 14.12 -20.56
N ALA A 141 -9.66 13.25 -20.81
CA ALA A 141 -8.63 12.86 -19.83
C ALA A 141 -7.29 13.58 -20.06
N LYS A 142 -7.09 14.21 -21.23
CA LYS A 142 -5.80 14.80 -21.64
C LYS A 142 -5.33 15.98 -20.79
N ASP A 143 -6.23 16.70 -20.10
CA ASP A 143 -5.85 17.90 -19.34
C ASP A 143 -5.36 17.62 -17.91
N TYR A 144 -5.49 16.39 -17.40
CA TYR A 144 -4.89 15.99 -16.11
C TYR A 144 -3.92 14.80 -16.18
N ASP A 145 -3.90 14.04 -17.28
CA ASP A 145 -2.88 12.99 -17.51
C ASP A 145 -1.45 13.53 -17.64
N ASN A 146 -1.29 14.83 -17.88
CA ASN A 146 0.04 15.49 -17.91
C ASN A 146 0.58 15.83 -16.51
N LEU A 147 -0.20 15.64 -15.44
CA LEU A 147 0.31 15.58 -14.07
C LEU A 147 0.62 14.11 -13.76
N ARG A 148 1.90 13.77 -14.00
CA ARG A 148 2.65 12.52 -13.81
C ARG A 148 2.51 11.79 -12.46
N HIS A 149 1.42 11.95 -11.73
CA HIS A 149 1.35 11.56 -10.36
C HIS A 149 0.67 10.19 -10.19
N THR A 150 1.47 9.16 -10.45
CA THR A 150 1.36 7.93 -9.67
C THR A 150 1.71 8.29 -8.23
N TYR A 151 0.70 8.45 -7.36
CA TYR A 151 0.91 8.72 -5.94
C TYR A 151 1.04 7.42 -5.17
N LEU A 152 1.94 7.41 -4.17
CA LEU A 152 2.06 6.31 -3.22
C LEU A 152 0.86 6.31 -2.28
N ASP A 153 0.51 5.15 -1.74
CA ASP A 153 -0.73 5.01 -0.98
C ASP A 153 -0.74 5.90 0.28
N LEU A 154 0.44 6.08 0.90
CA LEU A 154 0.63 6.93 2.09
C LEU A 154 0.41 8.43 1.83
N ALA A 155 0.35 8.88 0.57
CA ALA A 155 0.18 10.30 0.23
C ALA A 155 -1.28 10.70 -0.04
N LEU A 156 -2.21 9.73 -0.11
CA LEU A 156 -3.60 9.98 -0.50
C LEU A 156 -4.36 11.00 0.36
N PRO A 157 -4.32 10.93 1.72
CA PRO A 157 -5.10 11.86 2.54
C PRO A 157 -4.72 13.33 2.30
N MET A 158 -3.41 13.62 2.25
CA MET A 158 -2.90 14.96 1.93
C MET A 158 -3.25 15.38 0.50
N LEU A 159 -3.16 14.47 -0.46
CA LEU A 159 -3.49 14.77 -1.84
C LEU A 159 -4.97 15.14 -2.01
N PHE A 160 -5.88 14.41 -1.36
CA PHE A 160 -7.31 14.71 -1.43
C PHE A 160 -7.63 16.08 -0.86
N LEU A 161 -7.02 16.45 0.27
CA LEU A 161 -7.17 17.78 0.85
C LEU A 161 -6.57 18.87 -0.04
N CYS A 162 -5.37 18.67 -0.59
CA CYS A 162 -4.75 19.58 -1.56
C CYS A 162 -5.63 19.79 -2.79
N HIS A 163 -6.24 18.74 -3.32
CA HIS A 163 -7.12 18.84 -4.48
C HIS A 163 -8.42 19.59 -4.15
N ARG A 164 -9.05 19.26 -3.02
CA ARG A 164 -10.26 19.97 -2.53
C ARG A 164 -9.96 21.45 -2.31
N LEU A 165 -8.81 21.79 -1.72
CA LEU A 165 -8.33 23.17 -1.58
C LEU A 165 -8.19 23.88 -2.92
N ASN A 166 -7.53 23.25 -3.89
CA ASN A 166 -7.33 23.84 -5.22
C ASN A 166 -8.66 24.13 -5.93
N ILE A 167 -9.67 23.26 -5.77
CA ILE A 167 -11.00 23.48 -6.33
C ILE A 167 -11.68 24.67 -5.65
N VAL A 168 -11.71 24.68 -4.31
CA VAL A 168 -12.32 25.76 -3.55
C VAL A 168 -11.64 27.10 -3.86
N HIS A 169 -10.31 27.11 -3.98
CA HIS A 169 -9.54 28.29 -4.34
C HIS A 169 -9.89 28.80 -5.75
N LYS A 170 -9.98 27.92 -6.75
CA LYS A 170 -10.40 28.29 -8.12
C LYS A 170 -11.83 28.83 -8.16
N ILE A 171 -12.76 28.22 -7.42
CA ILE A 171 -14.15 28.71 -7.30
C ILE A 171 -14.17 30.10 -6.65
N SER A 172 -13.39 30.31 -5.59
CA SER A 172 -13.30 31.61 -4.90
C SER A 172 -12.82 32.74 -5.80
N ILE A 173 -11.90 32.46 -6.74
CA ILE A 173 -11.41 33.46 -7.71
C ILE A 173 -12.48 33.81 -8.74
N VAL A 174 -13.24 32.82 -9.21
CA VAL A 174 -14.22 33.00 -10.31
C VAL A 174 -15.49 33.72 -9.83
N ILE A 175 -15.90 33.48 -8.59
CA ILE A 175 -17.20 33.90 -8.09
C ILE A 175 -17.18 35.36 -7.57
N ASP A 176 -16.01 35.97 -7.29
CA ASP A 176 -15.84 37.33 -6.74
C ASP A 176 -16.87 37.66 -5.63
N LEU A 177 -17.31 36.65 -4.88
CA LEU A 177 -18.25 36.82 -3.79
C LEU A 177 -17.48 36.88 -2.48
N ALA A 178 -17.81 37.91 -1.71
CA ALA A 178 -17.71 38.00 -0.27
C ALA A 178 -18.45 36.86 0.50
N LEU A 179 -18.62 35.68 -0.11
CA LEU A 179 -18.81 34.41 0.59
C LEU A 179 -17.42 33.97 1.03
N HIS A 180 -17.08 34.21 2.29
CA HIS A 180 -15.94 33.57 2.94
C HIS A 180 -16.14 32.05 2.92
N ILE A 181 -15.82 31.40 1.80
CA ILE A 181 -15.67 29.94 1.80
C ILE A 181 -14.47 29.69 2.68
N ASP A 182 -14.73 29.08 3.84
CA ASP A 182 -13.73 28.90 4.87
C ASP A 182 -12.69 27.85 4.45
N LEU A 183 -11.70 28.31 3.68
CA LEU A 183 -10.50 27.57 3.31
C LEU A 183 -9.66 27.23 4.54
N SER A 184 -9.87 27.92 5.68
CA SER A 184 -9.07 27.71 6.88
C SER A 184 -9.24 26.30 7.44
N LEU A 185 -10.42 25.69 7.28
CA LEU A 185 -10.66 24.31 7.73
C LEU A 185 -9.75 23.31 7.00
N TYR A 186 -9.68 23.39 5.67
CA TYR A 186 -8.85 22.49 4.87
C TYR A 186 -7.35 22.77 5.03
N VAL A 187 -6.95 24.04 5.17
CA VAL A 187 -5.55 24.41 5.43
C VAL A 187 -5.13 23.93 6.82
N ALA A 188 -5.97 24.13 7.84
CA ALA A 188 -5.73 23.65 9.19
C ALA A 188 -5.62 22.12 9.22
N GLU A 189 -6.47 21.42 8.46
CA GLU A 189 -6.40 19.96 8.36
C GLU A 189 -5.12 19.46 7.67
N LEU A 190 -4.70 20.11 6.57
CA LEU A 190 -3.40 19.80 5.97
C LEU A 190 -2.23 20.08 6.91
N GLN A 191 -2.26 21.20 7.63
CA GLN A 191 -1.24 21.55 8.60
C GLN A 191 -1.20 20.54 9.75
N ARG A 192 -2.37 20.06 10.21
CA ARG A 192 -2.51 18.99 11.21
C ARG A 192 -1.86 17.70 10.72
N LEU A 193 -2.16 17.27 9.49
CA LEU A 193 -1.55 16.09 8.87
C LEU A 193 -0.02 16.23 8.76
N LEU A 194 0.47 17.34 8.22
CA LEU A 194 1.90 17.58 8.02
C LEU A 194 2.65 17.60 9.35
N THR A 195 2.12 18.33 10.33
CA THR A 195 2.71 18.42 11.67
C THR A 195 2.72 17.06 12.35
N GLY A 196 1.63 16.30 12.22
CA GLY A 196 1.52 14.95 12.76
C GLY A 196 2.55 13.97 12.17
N ARG A 197 2.77 14.03 10.85
CA ARG A 197 3.77 13.22 10.15
C ARG A 197 5.18 13.59 10.58
N GLN A 198 5.51 14.88 10.61
CA GLN A 198 6.80 15.38 11.09
C GLN A 198 7.04 15.01 12.56
N TYR A 199 6.00 15.05 13.39
CA TYR A 199 6.08 14.66 14.79
C TYR A 199 6.42 13.17 14.94
N MET A 200 5.74 12.30 14.19
CA MET A 200 6.04 10.87 14.16
C MET A 200 7.46 10.59 13.67
N ASP A 201 7.87 11.13 12.52
CA ASP A 201 9.20 10.91 11.95
C ASP A 201 10.30 11.35 12.92
N LYS A 202 10.13 12.51 13.55
CA LYS A 202 11.05 13.03 14.57
C LYS A 202 11.19 12.05 15.74
N HIS A 203 10.08 11.57 16.29
CA HIS A 203 10.10 10.70 17.46
C HIS A 203 10.66 9.31 17.14
N ILE A 204 10.40 8.77 15.97
CA ILE A 204 11.00 7.52 15.51
C ILE A 204 12.51 7.67 15.36
N ALA A 205 12.98 8.74 14.71
CA ALA A 205 14.42 9.02 14.58
C ALA A 205 15.11 9.18 15.93
N GLN A 206 14.50 9.92 16.86
CA GLN A 206 15.02 10.12 18.21
C GLN A 206 15.04 8.82 19.03
N TYR A 207 14.00 7.98 18.91
CA TYR A 207 13.98 6.67 19.54
C TYR A 207 15.12 5.79 19.00
N VAL A 208 15.27 5.67 17.67
CA VAL A 208 16.34 4.88 17.05
C VAL A 208 17.72 5.36 17.53
N GLN A 209 17.93 6.68 17.58
CA GLN A 209 19.16 7.26 18.08
C GLN A 209 19.44 6.89 19.55
N SER A 210 18.40 6.83 20.39
CA SER A 210 18.55 6.46 21.80
C SER A 210 18.99 5.01 22.01
N VAL A 211 18.62 4.11 21.09
CA VAL A 211 18.99 2.68 21.15
C VAL A 211 20.18 2.31 20.25
N GLU A 212 20.77 3.27 19.54
CA GLU A 212 21.85 3.04 18.56
C GLU A 212 23.05 2.26 19.15
N HIS A 213 23.37 2.48 20.42
CA HIS A 213 24.45 1.77 21.11
C HIS A 213 24.24 0.24 21.23
N MET A 214 22.99 -0.23 21.11
CA MET A 214 22.60 -1.65 21.12
C MET A 214 22.57 -2.25 19.71
N LEU A 215 22.80 -1.43 18.67
CA LEU A 215 22.69 -1.81 17.27
C LEU A 215 24.07 -1.99 16.61
N THR A 216 24.10 -2.77 15.54
CA THR A 216 25.31 -3.04 14.74
C THR A 216 25.61 -1.94 13.73
N VAL A 217 24.64 -1.08 13.43
CA VAL A 217 24.73 0.01 12.44
C VAL A 217 24.20 1.31 13.03
N ASN A 218 24.46 2.42 12.34
CA ASN A 218 24.06 3.74 12.79
C ASN A 218 22.57 4.03 12.56
N THR A 219 22.08 5.13 13.14
CA THR A 219 20.68 5.57 13.00
C THR A 219 20.23 5.68 11.54
N ASP A 220 21.04 6.26 10.65
CA ASP A 220 20.67 6.44 9.24
C ASP A 220 20.43 5.11 8.51
N ALA A 221 21.25 4.10 8.79
CA ALA A 221 21.10 2.76 8.22
C ALA A 221 19.82 2.08 8.74
N ILE A 222 19.44 2.31 9.99
CA ILE A 222 18.19 1.78 10.56
C ILE A 222 16.97 2.48 9.98
N LEU A 223 17.00 3.80 9.81
CA LEU A 223 15.85 4.55 9.27
C LEU A 223 15.60 4.27 7.79
N ASN A 224 16.65 4.03 7.01
CA ASN A 224 16.54 3.85 5.55
C ASN A 224 16.70 2.39 5.09
N GLY A 225 17.07 1.48 6.00
CA GLY A 225 17.26 0.07 5.72
C GLY A 225 16.00 -0.61 5.19
N LYS A 226 16.19 -1.68 4.43
CA LYS A 226 15.09 -2.52 3.91
C LYS A 226 15.40 -3.99 4.18
N HIS A 227 15.30 -4.37 5.44
CA HIS A 227 15.50 -5.75 5.88
C HIS A 227 14.20 -6.57 5.76
N VAL A 228 14.38 -7.88 5.52
CA VAL A 228 13.29 -8.86 5.57
C VAL A 228 13.10 -9.28 7.02
N VAL A 229 11.85 -9.54 7.43
CA VAL A 229 11.52 -10.00 8.79
C VAL A 229 12.01 -11.43 8.98
N ASN A 230 13.13 -11.61 9.69
CA ASN A 230 13.59 -12.92 10.17
C ASN A 230 13.22 -13.13 11.64
N ASN A 231 13.27 -12.06 12.44
CA ASN A 231 12.86 -12.06 13.84
C ASN A 231 11.43 -11.53 14.00
N ALA A 232 10.45 -12.36 13.60
CA ALA A 232 9.03 -11.99 13.66
C ALA A 232 8.55 -11.72 15.10
N GLU A 233 9.09 -12.42 16.10
CA GLU A 233 8.70 -12.21 17.50
C GLU A 233 9.08 -10.80 17.98
N CYS A 234 10.33 -10.38 17.73
CA CYS A 234 10.78 -9.02 18.03
C CYS A 234 9.94 -7.98 17.28
N TYR A 235 9.75 -8.19 15.97
CA TYR A 235 8.99 -7.26 15.14
C TYR A 235 7.54 -7.09 15.62
N HIS A 236 6.82 -8.18 15.91
CA HIS A 236 5.45 -8.12 16.42
C HIS A 236 5.37 -7.40 17.76
N LYS A 237 6.27 -7.70 18.71
CA LYS A 237 6.34 -6.98 20.00
C LYS A 237 6.53 -5.48 19.81
N PHE A 238 7.41 -5.08 18.88
CA PHE A 238 7.61 -3.67 18.54
C PHE A 238 6.35 -3.02 17.99
N VAL A 239 5.70 -3.64 17.01
CA VAL A 239 4.50 -3.09 16.38
C VAL A 239 3.36 -2.96 17.38
N ASP A 240 3.12 -3.99 18.20
CA ASP A 240 2.06 -3.99 19.21
C ASP A 240 2.33 -2.92 20.28
N THR A 241 3.59 -2.80 20.72
CA THR A 241 3.99 -1.79 21.71
C THR A 241 3.84 -0.38 21.13
N PHE A 242 4.25 -0.18 19.88
CA PHE A 242 4.14 1.11 19.21
C PHE A 242 2.69 1.54 19.02
N ASP A 243 1.81 0.63 18.58
CA ASP A 243 0.37 0.89 18.40
C ASP A 243 -0.32 1.29 19.71
N GLN A 244 0.04 0.60 20.80
CA GLN A 244 -0.60 0.77 22.11
C GLN A 244 -0.05 1.94 22.92
N GLN A 245 1.27 2.13 22.92
CA GLN A 245 1.96 3.05 23.83
C GLN A 245 2.40 4.35 23.16
N CYS A 246 2.60 4.32 21.84
CA CYS A 246 3.11 5.46 21.09
C CYS A 246 2.01 6.04 20.23
N PHE A 247 1.74 5.47 19.05
CA PHE A 247 0.81 6.01 18.08
C PHE A 247 -0.13 4.91 17.61
N ASN A 248 -1.44 5.09 17.82
CA ASN A 248 -2.43 4.17 17.28
C ASN A 248 -2.39 4.22 15.75
N ILE A 249 -1.89 3.15 15.13
CA ILE A 249 -1.62 3.07 13.69
C ILE A 249 -2.93 3.03 12.91
N ASN A 250 -4.01 2.53 13.52
CA ASN A 250 -5.34 2.50 12.91
C ASN A 250 -6.00 3.89 12.85
N GLN A 251 -5.60 4.82 13.73
CA GLN A 251 -6.06 6.22 13.71
C GLN A 251 -5.12 7.14 12.91
N ASN A 252 -3.94 6.66 12.54
CA ASN A 252 -2.98 7.41 11.76
C ASN A 252 -2.26 6.47 10.79
N THR A 253 -2.79 6.36 9.57
CA THR A 253 -2.31 5.38 8.59
C THR A 253 -0.88 5.66 8.12
N TYR A 254 -0.36 6.87 8.37
CA TYR A 254 1.05 7.16 8.15
C TYR A 254 1.99 6.27 8.96
N GLY A 255 1.55 5.81 10.13
CA GLY A 255 2.33 4.89 10.98
C GLY A 255 2.73 3.60 10.27
N PHE A 256 1.92 3.11 9.32
CA PHE A 256 2.24 1.91 8.55
C PHE A 256 3.53 2.07 7.72
N GLY A 257 3.83 3.28 7.24
CA GLY A 257 5.05 3.56 6.47
C GLY A 257 6.33 3.43 7.30
N ASN A 258 6.22 3.52 8.62
CA ASN A 258 7.35 3.52 9.54
C ASN A 258 7.67 2.14 10.15
N LEU A 259 6.81 1.13 9.95
CA LEU A 259 7.01 -0.19 10.56
C LEU A 259 8.27 -0.90 10.06
N GLN A 260 8.76 -0.56 8.86
CA GLN A 260 10.04 -1.06 8.35
C GLN A 260 11.21 -0.73 9.28
N VAL A 261 11.17 0.41 9.99
CA VAL A 261 12.22 0.80 10.94
C VAL A 261 12.34 -0.22 12.07
N PHE A 262 11.22 -0.76 12.56
CA PHE A 262 11.24 -1.77 13.62
C PHE A 262 11.77 -3.11 13.15
N VAL A 263 11.52 -3.48 11.89
CA VAL A 263 12.22 -4.63 11.26
C VAL A 263 13.72 -4.37 11.30
N ASN A 264 14.16 -3.20 10.86
CA ASN A 264 15.59 -2.87 10.80
C ASN A 264 16.24 -2.88 12.19
N VAL A 265 15.58 -2.37 13.23
CA VAL A 265 16.06 -2.48 14.62
C VAL A 265 16.24 -3.94 15.01
N CYS A 266 15.20 -4.78 14.87
CA CYS A 266 15.26 -6.19 15.25
C CYS A 266 16.34 -6.99 14.51
N GLU A 267 16.56 -6.68 13.23
CA GLU A 267 17.55 -7.37 12.38
C GLU A 267 18.97 -6.84 12.57
N GLN A 268 19.17 -5.76 13.33
CA GLN A 268 20.48 -5.13 13.58
C GLN A 268 20.82 -5.05 15.07
N LEU A 269 20.13 -5.80 15.93
CA LEU A 269 20.53 -5.96 17.33
C LEU A 269 21.91 -6.63 17.40
N ARG A 270 22.79 -6.12 18.27
CA ARG A 270 24.09 -6.76 18.54
C ARG A 270 23.92 -8.14 19.14
N GLU A 271 23.02 -8.25 20.12
CA GLU A 271 22.66 -9.51 20.75
C GLU A 271 21.15 -9.76 20.59
N PRO A 272 20.71 -10.92 20.07
CA PRO A 272 19.29 -11.22 19.93
C PRO A 272 18.50 -11.16 21.24
N SER A 273 19.16 -11.35 22.39
CA SER A 273 18.56 -11.23 23.72
C SER A 273 18.11 -9.81 24.08
N ASP A 274 18.64 -8.79 23.39
CA ASP A 274 18.34 -7.39 23.67
C ASP A 274 16.96 -6.97 23.13
N ALA A 275 16.28 -7.84 22.38
CA ALA A 275 14.96 -7.54 21.78
C ALA A 275 13.93 -7.03 22.80
N ASN A 276 13.84 -7.64 23.98
CA ASN A 276 12.91 -7.15 25.01
C ASN A 276 13.37 -5.82 25.60
N ILE A 277 14.68 -5.60 25.75
CA ILE A 277 15.24 -4.36 26.31
C ILE A 277 14.93 -3.18 25.40
N VAL A 278 15.12 -3.32 24.08
CA VAL A 278 14.82 -2.23 23.14
C VAL A 278 13.32 -1.93 23.06
N VAL A 279 12.46 -2.95 23.17
CA VAL A 279 11.00 -2.78 23.22
C VAL A 279 10.57 -2.09 24.52
N ASP A 280 11.11 -2.49 25.67
CA ASP A 280 10.84 -1.83 26.95
C ASP A 280 11.33 -0.38 26.95
N HIS A 281 12.45 -0.11 26.29
CA HIS A 281 12.94 1.24 26.07
C HIS A 281 11.98 2.07 25.20
N LEU A 282 11.28 1.46 24.23
CA LEU A 282 10.25 2.15 23.44
C LEU A 282 9.07 2.59 24.33
N VAL A 283 8.63 1.73 25.26
CA VAL A 283 7.57 2.07 26.23
C VAL A 283 7.98 3.31 27.05
N GLN A 284 9.19 3.30 27.61
CA GLN A 284 9.71 4.42 28.39
C GLN A 284 9.85 5.69 27.55
N TYR A 285 10.36 5.56 26.31
CA TYR A 285 10.50 6.66 25.40
C TYR A 285 9.15 7.32 25.11
N CYS A 286 8.12 6.53 24.78
CA CYS A 286 6.81 7.03 24.43
C CYS A 286 6.10 7.69 25.62
N ASN A 287 6.15 7.08 26.81
CA ASN A 287 5.58 7.67 28.03
C ASN A 287 6.18 9.04 28.38
N ASN A 288 7.46 9.26 28.10
CA ASN A 288 8.16 10.48 28.47
C ASN A 288 8.16 11.56 27.38
N ASN A 289 8.06 11.18 26.11
CA ASN A 289 8.31 12.10 24.99
C ASN A 289 7.14 12.25 24.02
N VAL A 290 6.20 11.30 23.98
CA VAL A 290 5.10 11.28 23.02
C VAL A 290 3.81 11.75 23.70
N SER A 291 3.20 12.79 23.17
CA SER A 291 1.95 13.36 23.71
C SER A 291 0.75 12.89 22.91
N HIS A 292 -0.18 12.19 23.57
CA HIS A 292 -1.39 11.64 22.95
C HIS A 292 -2.28 12.69 22.25
N ASN A 293 -2.23 13.95 22.69
CA ASN A 293 -3.01 15.04 22.10
C ASN A 293 -2.54 15.46 20.70
N ASN A 294 -1.29 15.13 20.32
CA ASN A 294 -0.73 15.44 19.00
C ASN A 294 -0.90 14.26 18.02
N MET A 295 -1.69 13.24 18.36
CA MET A 295 -1.69 11.94 17.65
C MET A 295 -2.96 11.62 16.88
N HIS A 296 -4.04 12.36 17.12
CA HIS A 296 -5.20 12.31 16.22
C HIS A 296 -4.81 13.05 14.97
N ILE A 297 -4.59 12.33 13.87
CA ILE A 297 -3.96 12.88 12.67
C ILE A 297 -4.78 12.58 11.40
N GLU A 298 -5.68 11.60 11.38
CA GLU A 298 -6.55 11.32 10.21
C GLU A 298 -8.02 11.15 10.60
#